data_AF-A0A8W8MZ62-F1
#
_entry.id   AF-A0A8W8MZ62-F1
#
_cell.length_a   1.000
_cell.length_b   1.000
_cell.length_c   1.000
_cell.angle_alpha   90.00
_cell.angle_beta   90.00
_cell.angle_gamma   90.00
#
_symmetry.space_group_name_H-M   'P 1'
#
loop_
_entity.id
_entity.type
_entity.pdbx_description
1 polymer ?
#
loop_
_entity_poly.entity_id
_entity_poly.type
_entity_poly.pdbx_seq_one_letter_code
_entity_poly.pdbx_strand_id
1 'polypeptide(L)'
;MAQFQGTWEDRELDPSALAFMDAIGLGEYKDKYKDERSTMTYEINGNKWKITYLSSMYPDQPMVYDVDIGKPFDGKGPDGSDVKTTMTVISDSEVKEDEKTNFEDGKDRSFVITRKINGDVMDVFVEAPSYNAKMTGKMYRKK
;
A
#
# COMPACT_ATOMS: atom_id res chain seq x y z
N MET A 1 -6.62 10.18 13.49
CA MET A 1 -5.71 9.11 13.06
C MET A 1 -6.02 7.79 13.76
N ALA A 2 -6.64 7.82 14.95
CA ALA A 2 -7.00 6.63 15.71
C ALA A 2 -7.82 5.58 14.94
N GLN A 3 -8.51 5.97 13.86
CA GLN A 3 -9.27 5.00 13.06
C GLN A 3 -8.38 3.99 12.35
N PHE A 4 -7.16 4.35 11.94
CA PHE A 4 -6.21 3.45 11.29
C PHE A 4 -5.57 2.44 12.24
N GLN A 5 -5.56 2.73 13.54
CA GLN A 5 -4.96 1.88 14.56
C GLN A 5 -5.45 0.43 14.45
N GLY A 6 -4.49 -0.50 14.51
CA GLY A 6 -4.74 -1.94 14.46
C GLY A 6 -4.39 -2.58 13.13
N THR A 7 -4.91 -3.78 12.90
CA THR A 7 -4.56 -4.63 11.76
C THR A 7 -5.68 -4.66 10.73
N TRP A 8 -5.30 -4.61 9.46
CA TRP A 8 -6.16 -4.60 8.29
C TRP A 8 -5.69 -5.67 7.31
N GLU A 9 -6.62 -6.40 6.74
CA GLU A 9 -6.33 -7.50 5.83
C GLU A 9 -7.03 -7.25 4.50
N ASP A 10 -6.26 -7.26 3.42
CA ASP A 10 -6.79 -7.50 2.10
C ASP A 10 -7.27 -8.95 2.02
N ARG A 11 -8.49 -9.14 1.51
CA ARG A 11 -9.14 -10.44 1.39
C ARG A 11 -9.43 -10.80 -0.06
N GLU A 12 -9.45 -9.81 -0.95
CA GLU A 12 -9.93 -9.98 -2.31
C GLU A 12 -9.22 -9.04 -3.27
N LEU A 13 -8.83 -9.58 -4.42
CA LEU A 13 -8.29 -8.77 -5.50
C LEU A 13 -9.43 -8.00 -6.16
N ASP A 14 -9.33 -6.67 -6.17
CA ASP A 14 -10.24 -5.85 -6.93
C ASP A 14 -10.05 -6.10 -8.44
N PRO A 15 -11.14 -6.22 -9.24
CA PRO A 15 -11.04 -6.46 -10.68
C PRO A 15 -10.18 -5.44 -11.44
N SER A 16 -10.06 -4.21 -10.93
CA SER A 16 -9.24 -3.16 -11.55
C SER A 16 -7.73 -3.40 -11.42
N ALA A 17 -7.28 -4.21 -10.46
CA ALA A 17 -5.87 -4.42 -10.18
C ALA A 17 -5.11 -5.04 -11.37
N LEU A 18 -5.71 -6.05 -12.04
CA LEU A 18 -5.06 -6.71 -13.17
C LEU A 18 -4.90 -5.78 -14.38
N ALA A 19 -5.93 -4.98 -14.69
CA ALA A 19 -5.87 -3.99 -15.76
C ALA A 19 -4.86 -2.88 -15.43
N PHE A 20 -4.75 -2.51 -14.16
CA PHE A 20 -3.76 -1.56 -13.69
C PHE A 20 -2.34 -2.08 -13.86
N MET A 21 -2.07 -3.34 -13.48
CA MET A 21 -0.77 -3.99 -13.67
C MET A 21 -0.34 -3.98 -15.14
N ASP A 22 -1.25 -4.30 -16.07
CA ASP A 22 -0.97 -4.20 -17.50
C ASP A 22 -0.59 -2.76 -17.91
N ALA A 23 -1.36 -1.77 -17.45
CA ALA A 23 -1.15 -0.38 -17.81
C ALA A 23 0.20 0.17 -17.32
N ILE A 24 0.69 -0.29 -16.17
CA ILE A 24 2.00 0.10 -15.63
C ILE A 24 3.16 -0.79 -16.10
N GLY A 25 2.91 -1.69 -17.05
CA GLY A 25 3.93 -2.55 -17.66
C GLY A 25 4.37 -3.73 -16.79
N LEU A 26 3.53 -4.16 -15.84
CA LEU A 26 3.74 -5.35 -14.98
C LEU A 26 2.82 -6.52 -15.38
N GLY A 27 2.29 -6.51 -16.60
CA GLY A 27 1.33 -7.52 -17.08
C GLY A 27 1.84 -8.96 -17.00
N GLU A 28 3.14 -9.19 -17.21
CA GLU A 28 3.75 -10.53 -17.11
C GLU A 28 3.75 -11.09 -15.67
N TYR A 29 3.60 -10.23 -14.66
CA TYR A 29 3.58 -10.63 -13.25
C TYR A 29 2.16 -10.85 -12.70
N LYS A 30 1.10 -10.62 -13.50
CA LYS A 30 -0.30 -10.75 -13.02
C LYS A 30 -0.60 -12.10 -12.38
N ASP A 31 -0.09 -13.19 -12.96
CA ASP A 31 -0.32 -14.53 -12.40
C ASP A 31 0.38 -14.78 -11.06
N LYS A 32 1.48 -14.08 -10.80
CA LYS A 32 2.19 -14.10 -9.51
C LYS A 32 1.37 -13.36 -8.44
N TYR A 33 0.81 -12.19 -8.80
CA TYR A 33 0.17 -11.28 -7.86
C TYR A 33 -1.33 -11.50 -7.67
N LYS A 34 -2.02 -12.25 -8.53
CA LYS A 34 -3.49 -12.43 -8.46
C LYS A 34 -4.00 -13.01 -7.13
N ASP A 35 -3.19 -13.86 -6.51
CA ASP A 35 -3.49 -14.55 -5.25
C ASP A 35 -2.74 -13.92 -4.06
N GLU A 36 -1.93 -12.88 -4.30
CA GLU A 36 -1.29 -12.12 -3.22
C GLU A 36 -2.38 -11.46 -2.36
N ARG A 37 -2.20 -11.54 -1.05
CA ARG A 37 -2.96 -10.78 -0.06
C ARG A 37 -2.00 -10.06 0.84
N SER A 38 -2.36 -8.86 1.23
CA SER A 38 -1.56 -8.06 2.15
C SER A 38 -2.24 -7.90 3.51
N THR A 39 -1.43 -7.83 4.56
CA THR A 39 -1.86 -7.44 5.90
C THR A 39 -1.07 -6.22 6.31
N MET A 40 -1.76 -5.18 6.78
CA MET A 40 -1.16 -3.96 7.28
C MET A 40 -1.53 -3.75 8.74
N THR A 41 -0.54 -3.55 9.60
CA THR A 41 -0.75 -3.19 11.01
C THR A 41 -0.20 -1.80 11.27
N TYR A 42 -1.04 -0.92 11.81
CA TYR A 42 -0.69 0.45 12.17
C TYR A 42 -0.63 0.59 13.69
N GLU A 43 0.53 1.01 14.18
CA GLU A 43 0.77 1.44 15.56
C GLU A 43 0.98 2.97 15.55
N ILE A 44 -0.01 3.73 16.01
CA ILE A 44 -0.08 5.18 15.84
C ILE A 44 0.18 5.89 17.17
N ASN A 45 1.24 6.69 17.21
CA ASN A 45 1.57 7.54 18.35
C ASN A 45 1.79 9.00 17.89
N GLY A 46 0.69 9.74 17.77
CA GLY A 46 0.69 11.08 17.19
C GLY A 46 1.17 11.04 15.74
N ASN A 47 2.24 11.77 15.42
CA ASN A 47 2.83 11.81 14.08
C ASN A 47 3.84 10.68 13.83
N LYS A 48 4.18 9.88 14.86
CA LYS A 48 5.07 8.72 14.69
C LYS A 48 4.22 7.47 14.53
N TRP A 49 4.29 6.88 13.36
CA TRP A 49 3.55 5.68 13.01
C TRP A 49 4.56 4.55 12.78
N LYS A 50 4.26 3.38 13.31
CA LYS A 50 4.94 2.15 12.93
C LYS A 50 3.99 1.31 12.11
N ILE A 51 4.36 1.05 10.87
CA ILE A 51 3.54 0.32 9.91
C ILE A 51 4.23 -1.00 9.63
N THR A 52 3.53 -2.10 9.89
CA THR A 52 4.00 -3.43 9.50
C THR A 52 3.20 -3.89 8.29
N TYR A 53 3.87 -4.13 7.17
CA TYR A 53 3.30 -4.72 5.96
C TYR A 53 3.74 -6.18 5.85
N LEU A 54 2.80 -7.07 5.56
CA LEU A 54 3.05 -8.49 5.33
C LEU A 54 2.37 -8.92 4.03
N SER A 55 3.12 -9.52 3.12
CA SER A 55 2.60 -10.16 1.92
C SER A 55 2.41 -11.66 2.16
N SER A 56 1.30 -12.22 1.68
CA SER A 56 1.06 -13.68 1.72
C SER A 56 2.07 -14.47 0.89
N MET A 57 2.75 -13.84 -0.08
CA MET A 57 3.82 -14.47 -0.85
C MET A 57 5.11 -14.60 -0.04
N TYR A 58 5.29 -13.76 0.99
CA TYR A 58 6.49 -13.69 1.82
C TYR A 58 6.11 -13.66 3.31
N PRO A 59 5.44 -14.72 3.82
CA PRO A 59 4.81 -14.70 5.15
C PRO A 59 5.82 -14.61 6.30
N ASP A 60 7.08 -14.99 6.06
CA ASP A 60 8.16 -14.94 7.06
C ASP A 60 8.99 -13.64 6.98
N GLN A 61 8.59 -12.68 6.13
CA GLN A 61 9.34 -11.44 5.88
C GLN A 61 8.43 -10.20 6.04
N PRO A 62 7.97 -9.88 7.26
CA PRO A 62 7.24 -8.64 7.51
C PRO A 62 8.15 -7.43 7.29
N MET A 63 7.68 -6.47 6.51
CA MET A 63 8.34 -5.18 6.33
C MET A 63 7.83 -4.21 7.40
N VAL A 64 8.75 -3.57 8.11
CA VAL A 64 8.43 -2.61 9.17
C VAL A 64 8.95 -1.24 8.77
N TYR A 65 8.05 -0.25 8.77
CA TYR A 65 8.36 1.13 8.44
C TYR A 65 8.08 2.03 9.65
N ASP A 66 9.09 2.75 10.09
CA ASP A 66 8.95 3.84 11.06
C ASP A 66 8.74 5.16 10.30
N VAL A 67 7.53 5.70 10.39
CA VAL A 67 7.06 6.83 9.61
C VAL A 67 6.87 8.05 10.51
N ASP A 68 7.47 9.18 10.12
CA ASP A 68 7.16 10.50 10.68
C ASP A 68 6.27 11.24 9.68
N ILE A 69 4.99 11.43 10.02
CA ILE A 69 3.97 11.99 9.12
C ILE A 69 4.44 13.34 8.53
N GLY A 70 4.30 13.47 7.22
CA GLY A 70 4.72 14.65 6.45
C GLY A 70 6.20 14.64 6.05
N LYS A 71 6.99 13.63 6.45
CA LYS A 71 8.38 13.46 6.01
C LYS A 71 8.53 12.26 5.07
N PRO A 72 9.45 12.34 4.09
CA PRO A 72 9.79 11.18 3.29
C PRO A 72 10.52 10.15 4.13
N PHE A 73 10.26 8.87 3.86
CA PHE A 73 11.01 7.73 4.39
C PHE A 73 11.37 6.78 3.26
N ASP A 74 12.47 6.08 3.42
CA ASP A 74 12.92 5.02 2.53
C ASP A 74 12.55 3.65 3.15
N GLY A 75 12.28 2.68 2.31
CA GLY A 75 11.86 1.34 2.69
C GLY A 75 12.20 0.33 1.61
N LYS A 76 11.85 -0.93 1.88
CA LYS A 76 11.99 -2.04 0.95
C LYS A 76 10.66 -2.73 0.73
N GLY A 77 10.39 -3.10 -0.51
CA GLY A 77 9.33 -4.05 -0.84
C GLY A 77 9.73 -5.48 -0.46
N PRO A 78 8.76 -6.41 -0.37
CA PRO A 78 9.04 -7.81 -0.04
C PRO A 78 9.88 -8.53 -1.12
N ASP A 79 9.89 -8.00 -2.35
CA ASP A 79 10.75 -8.43 -3.47
C ASP A 79 12.16 -7.78 -3.44
N GLY A 80 12.46 -6.96 -2.43
CA GLY A 80 13.73 -6.24 -2.29
C GLY A 80 13.79 -4.90 -3.05
N SER A 81 12.73 -4.55 -3.77
CA SER A 81 12.59 -3.27 -4.48
C SER A 81 12.75 -2.09 -3.52
N ASP A 82 13.29 -0.99 -4.04
CA ASP A 82 13.37 0.27 -3.32
C ASP A 82 11.98 0.90 -3.27
N VAL A 83 11.60 1.40 -2.10
CA VAL A 83 10.35 2.15 -1.89
C VAL A 83 10.70 3.47 -1.19
N LYS A 84 10.20 4.58 -1.71
CA LYS A 84 10.30 5.89 -1.09
C LYS A 84 8.92 6.51 -1.02
N THR A 85 8.47 6.80 0.19
CA THR A 85 7.09 7.25 0.41
C THR A 85 7.05 8.48 1.31
N THR A 86 6.12 9.39 1.02
CA THR A 86 5.74 10.48 1.94
C THR A 86 4.27 10.32 2.29
N MET A 87 3.97 10.12 3.57
CA MET A 87 2.60 9.96 4.06
C MET A 87 2.08 11.27 4.65
N THR A 88 0.92 11.70 4.17
CA THR A 88 0.19 12.89 4.62
C THR A 88 -1.15 12.50 5.20
N VAL A 89 -1.44 12.97 6.41
CA VAL A 89 -2.75 12.78 7.04
C VAL A 89 -3.69 13.88 6.57
N ILE A 90 -4.78 13.49 5.92
CA ILE A 90 -5.82 14.42 5.43
C ILE A 90 -6.89 14.62 6.49
N SER A 91 -7.29 13.53 7.15
CA SER A 91 -8.24 13.54 8.26
C SER A 91 -8.02 12.34 9.18
N ASP A 92 -8.85 12.20 10.21
CA ASP A 92 -8.74 11.07 11.14
C ASP A 92 -8.98 9.69 10.50
N SER A 93 -9.67 9.67 9.36
CA SER A 93 -10.07 8.50 8.60
C SER A 93 -9.51 8.51 7.17
N GLU A 94 -8.60 9.42 6.82
CA GLU A 94 -8.07 9.52 5.46
C GLU A 94 -6.58 9.90 5.45
N VAL A 95 -5.78 9.11 4.73
CA VAL A 95 -4.36 9.38 4.47
C VAL A 95 -4.08 9.33 2.97
N LYS A 96 -3.06 10.09 2.57
CA LYS A 96 -2.52 10.10 1.21
C LYS A 96 -1.03 9.79 1.26
N GLU A 97 -0.56 8.96 0.36
CA GLU A 97 0.84 8.56 0.20
C GLU A 97 1.29 8.94 -1.21
N ASP A 98 2.40 9.66 -1.31
CA ASP A 98 3.15 9.82 -2.55
C ASP A 98 4.31 8.83 -2.52
N GLU A 99 4.21 7.77 -3.33
CA GLU A 99 5.14 6.64 -3.34
C GLU A 99 5.93 6.58 -4.64
N LYS A 100 7.20 6.18 -4.53
CA LYS A 100 8.04 5.78 -5.66
C LYS A 100 8.61 4.40 -5.39
N THR A 101 8.53 3.52 -6.38
CA THR A 101 9.11 2.18 -6.29
C THR A 101 9.55 1.69 -7.66
N ASN A 102 10.57 0.82 -7.66
CA ASN A 102 11.11 0.22 -8.88
C ASN A 102 10.60 -1.21 -9.15
N PHE A 103 9.88 -1.83 -8.22
CA PHE A 103 9.43 -3.24 -8.29
C PHE A 103 10.54 -4.23 -8.70
N GLU A 104 10.16 -5.49 -8.93
CA GLU A 104 11.08 -6.54 -9.39
C GLU A 104 11.66 -6.31 -10.80
N ASP A 105 11.03 -5.49 -11.65
CA ASP A 105 11.54 -5.18 -12.99
C ASP A 105 12.56 -4.02 -13.01
N GLY A 106 12.82 -3.40 -11.85
CA GLY A 106 13.80 -2.34 -11.66
C GLY A 106 13.44 -1.00 -12.31
N LYS A 107 12.20 -0.82 -12.81
CA LYS A 107 11.78 0.43 -13.44
C LYS A 107 11.06 1.34 -12.46
N ASP A 108 11.59 2.55 -12.30
CA ASP A 108 10.99 3.56 -11.43
C ASP A 108 9.55 3.91 -11.85
N ARG A 109 8.64 3.84 -10.89
CA ARG A 109 7.25 4.26 -11.01
C ARG A 109 6.90 5.18 -9.85
N SER A 110 5.86 5.98 -10.04
CA SER A 110 5.35 6.89 -9.01
C SER A 110 3.85 6.71 -8.89
N PHE A 111 3.39 6.65 -7.64
CA PHE A 111 2.01 6.40 -7.29
C PHE A 111 1.52 7.45 -6.32
N VAL A 112 0.23 7.72 -6.42
CA VAL A 112 -0.53 8.40 -5.39
C VAL A 112 -1.49 7.37 -4.81
N ILE A 113 -1.33 7.05 -3.54
CA ILE A 113 -2.20 6.10 -2.83
C ILE A 113 -3.05 6.89 -1.85
N THR A 114 -4.36 6.73 -1.90
CA THR A 114 -5.29 7.30 -0.92
C THR A 114 -5.97 6.16 -0.18
N ARG A 115 -5.94 6.22 1.16
CA ARG A 115 -6.63 5.23 2.02
C ARG A 115 -7.68 5.94 2.84
N LYS A 116 -8.89 5.42 2.84
CA LYS A 116 -10.03 5.98 3.55
C LYS A 116 -10.75 4.93 4.38
N ILE A 117 -10.94 5.21 5.66
CA ILE A 117 -11.63 4.32 6.59
C ILE A 117 -13.11 4.66 6.66
N ASN A 118 -13.91 3.62 6.46
CA ASN A 118 -15.37 3.59 6.57
C ASN A 118 -15.75 2.46 7.54
N GLY A 119 -15.58 2.70 8.84
CA GLY A 119 -15.85 1.73 9.90
C GLY A 119 -14.81 0.60 9.94
N ASP A 120 -15.25 -0.62 9.59
CA ASP A 120 -14.41 -1.83 9.54
C ASP A 120 -13.81 -2.09 8.15
N VAL A 121 -14.01 -1.17 7.21
CA VAL A 121 -13.47 -1.25 5.85
C VAL A 121 -12.56 -0.05 5.60
N MET A 122 -11.41 -0.30 4.98
CA MET A 122 -10.51 0.71 4.43
C MET A 122 -10.55 0.59 2.91
N ASP A 123 -11.08 1.62 2.25
CA ASP A 123 -11.00 1.75 0.80
C ASP A 123 -9.61 2.28 0.42
N VAL A 124 -8.99 1.65 -0.57
CA VAL A 124 -7.68 1.99 -1.09
C VAL A 124 -7.83 2.39 -2.55
N PHE A 125 -7.29 3.55 -2.91
CA PHE A 125 -7.25 4.07 -4.27
C PHE A 125 -5.80 4.26 -4.65
N VAL A 126 -5.38 3.71 -5.77
CA VAL A 126 -4.02 3.87 -6.29
C VAL A 126 -4.08 4.48 -7.67
N GLU A 127 -3.34 5.55 -7.87
CA GLU A 127 -3.19 6.24 -9.14
C GLU A 127 -1.74 6.19 -9.59
N ALA A 128 -1.51 5.90 -10.87
CA ALA A 128 -0.21 5.97 -11.52
C ALA A 128 -0.26 7.09 -12.58
N PRO A 129 0.04 8.35 -12.22
CA PRO A 129 -0.21 9.50 -13.09
C PRO A 129 0.51 9.41 -14.44
N SER A 130 1.76 8.95 -14.44
CA SER A 130 2.57 8.79 -15.67
C SER A 130 2.00 7.77 -16.66
N TYR A 131 1.15 6.86 -16.18
CA TYR A 131 0.52 5.80 -16.97
C TYR A 131 -0.98 6.06 -17.22
N ASN A 132 -1.53 7.15 -16.69
CA ASN A 132 -2.97 7.44 -16.69
C ASN A 132 -3.81 6.22 -16.25
N ALA A 133 -3.33 5.52 -15.23
CA ALA A 133 -3.92 4.27 -14.74
C ALA A 133 -4.33 4.43 -13.27
N LYS A 134 -5.37 3.70 -12.88
CA LYS A 134 -5.86 3.67 -11.50
C LYS A 134 -6.42 2.30 -11.14
N MET A 135 -6.35 1.95 -9.86
CA MET A 135 -7.04 0.81 -9.29
C MET A 135 -7.68 1.16 -7.95
N THR A 136 -8.64 0.34 -7.56
CA THR A 136 -9.23 0.33 -6.23
C THR A 136 -8.84 -0.94 -5.49
N GLY A 137 -8.99 -0.93 -4.19
CA GLY A 137 -8.80 -2.08 -3.32
C GLY A 137 -9.53 -1.87 -2.00
N LYS A 138 -9.69 -2.95 -1.25
CA LYS A 138 -10.31 -2.91 0.08
C LYS A 138 -9.50 -3.71 1.06
N MET A 139 -9.33 -3.16 2.25
CA MET A 139 -8.84 -3.89 3.41
C MET A 139 -9.89 -3.89 4.50
N TYR A 140 -9.92 -4.95 5.28
CA TYR A 140 -10.91 -5.17 6.31
C TYR A 140 -10.24 -5.25 7.67
N ARG A 141 -10.81 -4.58 8.67
CA ARG A 141 -10.28 -4.62 10.04
C ARG A 141 -10.26 -6.06 10.53
N LYS A 142 -9.11 -6.49 11.05
CA LYS A 142 -8.96 -7.75 11.75
C LYS A 142 -9.50 -7.58 13.17
N LYS A 143 -10.46 -8.42 13.54
CA LYS A 143 -11.08 -8.42 14.88
C LYS A 143 -10.26 -9.23 15.86
#